data_AF-A0A2S3VF38-F1
#
_entry.id   AF-A0A2S3VF38-F1
#
_cell.length_a   1.000
_cell.length_b   1.000
_cell.length_c   1.000
_cell.angle_alpha   90.00
_cell.angle_beta   90.00
_cell.angle_gamma   90.00
#
_symmetry.space_group_name_H-M   'P 1'
#
loop_
_entity.id
_entity.type
_entity.pdbx_description
1 polymer ?
#
loop_
_entity_poly.entity_id
_entity_poly.type
_entity_poly.pdbx_seq_one_letter_code
_entity_poly.pdbx_strand_id
1 'polypeptide(L)'
;MLLGGTGNDLLDGGDGNDLLLGGKGNDTLTGGLGGDTFVWKAGDTGNDVIKDFKASEGDRIDLRDLLQGETGSTIDNFLKISTVDGVSSLQVSTTGQFNSGNAAAATPDVTIKLEGNNWSSANLHNLIAGSDPTIKIDHNNS
;
A
#
# COMPACT_ATOMS: atom_id res chain seq x y z
N MET A 1 12.36 -6.57 -10.97
CA MET A 1 11.67 -5.26 -11.06
C MET A 1 10.78 -5.25 -12.28
N LEU A 2 9.49 -5.01 -12.07
CA LEU A 2 8.44 -4.98 -13.07
C LEU A 2 7.70 -3.63 -12.97
N LEU A 3 7.34 -3.06 -14.12
CA LEU A 3 6.65 -1.76 -14.23
C LEU A 3 5.48 -1.88 -15.22
N GLY A 4 4.26 -1.59 -14.77
CA GLY A 4 3.06 -1.51 -15.61
C GLY A 4 2.98 -0.17 -16.34
N GLY A 5 3.06 0.93 -15.59
CA GLY A 5 3.11 2.28 -16.10
C GLY A 5 1.78 2.98 -15.98
N THR A 6 1.11 3.25 -17.11
CA THR A 6 -0.22 3.86 -17.10
C THR A 6 -1.21 2.91 -17.75
N GLY A 7 -2.34 2.68 -17.11
CA GLY A 7 -3.35 1.73 -17.58
C GLY A 7 -3.77 0.80 -16.46
N ASN A 8 -4.52 -0.24 -16.82
CA ASN A 8 -4.85 -1.29 -15.88
C ASN A 8 -3.96 -2.48 -16.24
N ASP A 9 -2.93 -2.72 -15.44
CA ASP A 9 -1.88 -3.68 -15.75
C ASP A 9 -2.01 -4.97 -14.93
N LEU A 10 -1.49 -6.07 -15.49
CA LEU A 10 -1.34 -7.35 -14.81
C LEU A 10 0.15 -7.66 -14.68
N LEU A 11 0.67 -7.66 -13.46
CA LEU A 11 2.07 -7.96 -13.17
C LEU A 11 2.16 -9.25 -12.35
N ASP A 12 3.14 -10.08 -12.70
CA ASP A 12 3.46 -11.34 -12.03
C ASP A 12 4.99 -11.42 -11.86
N GLY A 13 5.47 -11.38 -10.62
CA GLY A 13 6.90 -11.41 -10.27
C GLY A 13 7.53 -12.78 -10.51
N GLY A 14 6.79 -13.84 -10.22
CA GLY A 14 7.25 -15.22 -10.37
C GLY A 14 8.11 -15.67 -9.19
N ASP A 15 9.25 -16.30 -9.47
CA ASP A 15 10.15 -16.77 -8.42
C ASP A 15 11.22 -15.71 -8.11
N GLY A 16 11.44 -15.43 -6.82
CA GLY A 16 12.47 -14.53 -6.34
C GLY A 16 11.91 -13.39 -5.48
N ASN A 17 12.78 -12.47 -5.10
CA ASN A 17 12.35 -11.26 -4.41
C ASN A 17 12.17 -10.16 -5.45
N ASP A 18 10.93 -9.83 -5.76
CA ASP A 18 10.59 -8.89 -6.82
C ASP A 18 10.25 -7.49 -6.33
N LEU A 19 10.30 -6.57 -7.29
CA LEU A 19 9.91 -5.18 -7.09
C LEU A 19 8.84 -4.87 -8.12
N LEU A 20 7.60 -4.66 -7.69
CA LEU A 20 6.45 -4.48 -8.59
C LEU A 20 5.92 -3.06 -8.46
N LEU A 21 5.82 -2.37 -9.61
CA LEU A 21 5.25 -1.03 -9.74
C LEU A 21 4.09 -1.11 -10.73
N GLY A 22 2.86 -1.06 -10.24
CA GLY A 22 1.68 -0.96 -11.11
C GLY A 22 1.68 0.37 -11.86
N GLY A 23 1.71 1.47 -11.09
CA GLY A 23 1.72 2.83 -11.61
C GLY A 23 0.35 3.47 -11.50
N LYS A 24 -0.11 4.15 -12.56
CA LYS A 24 -1.43 4.79 -12.59
C LYS A 24 -2.46 3.88 -13.24
N GLY A 25 -3.61 3.75 -12.58
CA GLY A 25 -4.76 2.99 -13.05
C GLY A 25 -5.11 1.89 -12.05
N ASN A 26 -5.87 0.88 -12.46
CA ASN A 26 -6.29 -0.18 -11.56
C ASN A 26 -5.50 -1.46 -11.89
N ASP A 27 -4.48 -1.75 -11.10
CA ASP A 27 -3.53 -2.81 -11.39
C ASP A 27 -3.81 -4.08 -10.60
N THR A 28 -3.45 -5.22 -11.17
CA THR A 28 -3.47 -6.52 -10.51
C THR A 28 -2.05 -7.04 -10.41
N LEU A 29 -1.55 -7.17 -9.18
CA LEU A 29 -0.18 -7.54 -8.87
C LEU A 29 -0.15 -8.92 -8.20
N THR A 30 0.83 -9.73 -8.59
CA THR A 30 1.13 -11.03 -7.98
C THR A 30 2.63 -11.07 -7.75
N GLY A 31 3.04 -11.24 -6.50
CA GLY A 31 4.45 -11.30 -6.12
C GLY A 31 5.08 -12.61 -6.58
N GLY A 32 4.41 -13.72 -6.24
CA GLY A 32 4.88 -15.07 -6.48
C GLY A 32 5.62 -15.63 -5.26
N LEU A 33 6.74 -16.34 -5.50
CA LEU A 33 7.53 -16.95 -4.43
C LEU A 33 8.67 -16.05 -4.01
N GLY A 34 8.67 -15.57 -2.78
CA GLY A 34 9.80 -14.83 -2.22
C GLY A 34 9.30 -13.73 -1.30
N GLY A 35 10.21 -12.81 -0.95
CA GLY A 35 9.85 -11.60 -0.24
C GLY A 35 9.76 -10.43 -1.21
N ASP A 36 8.55 -10.10 -1.63
CA ASP A 36 8.30 -9.12 -2.67
C ASP A 36 8.08 -7.72 -2.14
N THR A 37 8.35 -6.71 -2.96
CA THR A 37 8.08 -5.31 -2.61
C THR A 37 7.18 -4.67 -3.66
N PHE A 38 5.97 -4.33 -3.23
CA PHE A 38 4.98 -3.61 -4.05
C PHE A 38 5.11 -2.12 -3.77
N VAL A 39 5.41 -1.32 -4.79
CA VAL A 39 5.80 0.09 -4.62
C VAL A 39 4.79 1.01 -5.31
N TRP A 40 4.39 2.06 -4.60
CA TRP A 40 3.68 3.20 -5.15
C TRP A 40 4.53 4.46 -5.05
N LYS A 41 4.51 5.27 -6.11
CA LYS A 41 5.31 6.49 -6.24
C LYS A 41 4.44 7.73 -6.27
N ALA A 42 5.07 8.89 -6.08
CA ALA A 42 4.40 10.18 -6.15
C ALA A 42 3.59 10.32 -7.46
N GLY A 43 2.29 10.57 -7.31
CA GLY A 43 1.36 10.76 -8.41
C GLY A 43 0.71 9.48 -8.94
N ASP A 44 1.02 8.30 -8.39
CA ASP A 44 0.26 7.08 -8.64
C ASP A 44 -1.13 7.20 -8.02
N THR A 45 -2.13 6.66 -8.72
CA THR A 45 -3.54 6.71 -8.33
C THR A 45 -4.25 5.48 -8.87
N GLY A 46 -5.19 4.90 -8.11
CA GLY A 46 -5.77 3.63 -8.54
C GLY A 46 -6.55 2.85 -7.49
N ASN A 47 -7.21 1.80 -7.97
CA ASN A 47 -7.76 0.73 -7.14
C ASN A 47 -7.06 -0.57 -7.53
N ASP A 48 -6.00 -0.88 -6.80
CA ASP A 48 -5.11 -1.99 -7.09
C ASP A 48 -5.46 -3.21 -6.26
N VAL A 49 -5.04 -4.37 -6.76
CA VAL A 49 -5.23 -5.66 -6.11
C VAL A 49 -3.89 -6.38 -6.04
N ILE A 50 -3.43 -6.72 -4.83
CA ILE A 50 -2.37 -7.72 -4.65
C ILE A 50 -3.05 -9.06 -4.36
N LYS A 51 -2.77 -10.07 -5.18
CA LYS A 51 -3.48 -11.36 -5.15
C LYS A 51 -2.94 -12.35 -4.10
N ASP A 52 -1.70 -12.18 -3.66
CA ASP A 52 -0.96 -13.21 -2.92
C ASP A 52 -0.11 -12.65 -1.76
N PHE A 53 -0.37 -11.42 -1.32
CA PHE A 53 0.44 -10.76 -0.28
C PHE A 53 0.64 -11.65 0.95
N LYS A 54 1.90 -11.87 1.35
CA LYS A 54 2.26 -12.73 2.46
C LYS A 54 3.43 -12.17 3.26
N ALA A 55 3.10 -11.39 4.28
CA ALA A 55 4.09 -10.79 5.19
C ALA A 55 5.06 -11.82 5.82
N SER A 56 4.62 -13.07 6.00
CA SER A 56 5.45 -14.16 6.53
C SER A 56 6.52 -14.68 5.57
N GLU A 57 6.39 -14.43 4.26
CA GLU A 57 7.42 -14.73 3.24
C GLU A 57 8.38 -13.56 2.99
N GLY A 58 8.03 -12.39 3.50
CA GLY A 58 8.86 -11.19 3.38
C GLY A 58 8.22 -10.08 2.58
N ASP A 59 6.96 -10.22 2.16
CA ASP A 59 6.29 -9.19 1.37
C ASP A 59 6.14 -7.87 2.10
N ARG A 60 6.32 -6.79 1.35
CA ARG A 60 6.27 -5.42 1.83
C ARG A 60 5.49 -4.53 0.88
N ILE A 61 4.79 -3.56 1.45
CA ILE A 61 4.23 -2.42 0.73
C ILE A 61 5.18 -1.25 0.95
N ASP A 62 5.63 -0.58 -0.11
CA ASP A 62 6.49 0.59 -0.03
C ASP A 62 5.77 1.83 -0.55
N LEU A 63 5.50 2.75 0.37
CA LEU A 63 4.80 4.01 0.13
C LEU A 63 5.71 5.21 0.36
N ARG A 64 7.01 5.02 0.60
CA ARG A 64 7.95 6.12 0.93
C ARG A 64 8.00 7.22 -0.12
N ASP A 65 7.79 6.87 -1.39
CA ASP A 65 7.78 7.85 -2.49
C ASP A 65 6.37 8.43 -2.72
N LEU A 66 5.30 7.66 -2.46
CA LEU A 66 3.92 8.15 -2.55
C LEU A 66 3.59 9.13 -1.41
N LEU A 67 4.00 8.80 -0.19
CA LEU A 67 3.81 9.59 1.01
C LEU A 67 5.11 10.37 1.26
N GLN A 68 5.15 11.59 0.73
CA GLN A 68 6.22 12.57 0.98
C GLN A 68 5.66 13.77 1.78
N GLY A 69 4.63 13.58 2.58
CA GLY A 69 3.94 14.69 3.25
C GLY A 69 3.40 14.34 4.63
N GLU A 70 3.56 13.08 5.01
CA GLU A 70 3.15 12.53 6.28
C GLU A 70 4.18 12.88 7.36
N THR A 71 3.66 13.15 8.54
CA THR A 71 4.46 13.17 9.77
C THR A 71 3.94 12.05 10.65
N GLY A 72 4.82 11.29 11.31
CA GLY A 72 4.41 10.08 12.03
C GLY A 72 3.27 10.23 13.03
N SER A 73 3.08 11.40 13.64
CA SER A 73 1.98 11.68 14.59
C SER A 73 0.60 11.79 13.94
N THR A 74 0.52 11.82 12.61
CA THR A 74 -0.72 12.02 11.86
C THR A 74 -0.94 10.94 10.81
N ILE A 75 -0.28 9.79 10.90
CA ILE A 75 -0.37 8.74 9.85
C ILE A 75 -1.80 8.26 9.58
N ASP A 76 -2.67 8.26 10.60
CA ASP A 76 -4.10 7.92 10.45
C ASP A 76 -4.85 8.92 9.55
N ASN A 77 -4.31 10.12 9.30
CA ASN A 77 -4.83 11.05 8.31
C ASN A 77 -4.55 10.58 6.88
N PHE A 78 -3.43 9.87 6.67
CA PHE A 78 -2.91 9.47 5.35
C PHE A 78 -3.22 8.01 5.01
N LEU A 79 -3.33 7.14 6.02
CA LEU A 79 -3.55 5.71 5.85
C LEU A 79 -4.79 5.27 6.61
N LYS A 80 -5.59 4.43 5.96
CA LYS A 80 -6.76 3.81 6.57
C LYS A 80 -6.89 2.38 6.10
N ILE A 81 -7.23 1.48 7.02
CA ILE A 81 -7.54 0.08 6.68
C ILE A 81 -9.05 -0.11 6.78
N SER A 82 -9.64 -0.67 5.72
CA SER A 82 -11.01 -1.16 5.73
C SER A 82 -11.01 -2.66 5.48
N THR A 83 -11.93 -3.41 6.09
CA THR A 83 -12.07 -4.85 5.85
C THR A 83 -13.51 -5.17 5.48
N VAL A 84 -13.71 -5.87 4.37
CA VAL A 84 -15.01 -6.32 3.88
C VAL A 84 -14.91 -7.82 3.60
N ASP A 85 -15.84 -8.60 4.13
CA ASP A 85 -15.89 -10.07 3.98
C ASP A 85 -14.56 -10.77 4.29
N GLY A 86 -13.83 -10.25 5.29
CA GLY A 86 -12.55 -10.79 5.74
C GLY A 86 -11.35 -10.44 4.86
N VAL A 87 -11.51 -9.59 3.83
CA VAL A 87 -10.43 -9.09 2.99
C VAL A 87 -10.17 -7.62 3.30
N SER A 88 -8.92 -7.27 3.56
CA SER A 88 -8.52 -5.90 3.86
C SER A 88 -8.11 -5.10 2.63
N SER A 89 -8.45 -3.82 2.64
CA SER A 89 -7.92 -2.81 1.74
C SER A 89 -7.15 -1.75 2.54
N LEU A 90 -5.93 -1.45 2.10
CA LEU A 90 -5.16 -0.29 2.55
C LEU A 90 -5.50 0.90 1.65
N GLN A 91 -6.05 1.95 2.24
CA GLN A 91 -6.38 3.20 1.57
C GLN A 91 -5.30 4.22 1.89
N VAL A 92 -4.81 4.91 0.86
CA VAL A 92 -3.73 5.89 0.94
C VAL A 92 -4.22 7.24 0.43
N SER A 93 -3.99 8.30 1.19
CA SER A 93 -4.29 9.69 0.87
C SER A 93 -3.05 10.54 1.09
N THR A 94 -2.42 10.98 0.02
CA THR A 94 -1.25 11.88 0.01
C THR A 94 -1.55 13.26 0.60
N THR A 95 -2.83 13.61 0.71
CA THR A 95 -3.30 14.89 1.29
C THR A 95 -3.72 14.81 2.75
N GLY A 96 -3.66 13.62 3.37
CA GLY A 96 -3.94 13.47 4.80
C GLY A 96 -5.40 13.74 5.17
N GLN A 97 -6.36 13.31 4.36
CA GLN A 97 -7.76 13.72 4.55
C GLN A 97 -8.61 12.78 5.42
N PHE A 98 -8.21 11.53 5.65
CA PHE A 98 -9.09 10.50 6.23
C PHE A 98 -9.64 10.81 7.62
N ASN A 99 -8.84 11.46 8.47
CA ASN A 99 -9.23 11.87 9.83
C ASN A 99 -9.13 13.40 10.03
N SER A 100 -9.05 14.15 8.94
CA SER A 100 -9.20 15.60 8.99
C SER A 100 -10.67 15.97 9.30
N GLY A 101 -10.93 17.18 9.79
CA GLY A 101 -12.29 17.69 10.02
C GLY A 101 -13.22 17.71 8.78
N ASN A 102 -12.71 17.28 7.63
CA ASN A 102 -13.40 17.12 6.35
C ASN A 102 -13.42 15.64 5.86
N ALA A 103 -13.54 14.68 6.76
CA ALA A 103 -13.50 13.24 6.45
C ALA A 103 -14.53 12.76 5.41
N ALA A 104 -15.62 13.52 5.18
CA ALA A 104 -16.63 13.22 4.17
C ALA A 104 -16.15 13.43 2.71
N ALA A 105 -15.05 14.16 2.50
CA ALA A 105 -14.43 14.39 1.19
C ALA A 105 -13.16 13.54 0.95
N ALA A 106 -12.77 12.70 1.92
CA ALA A 106 -11.52 11.96 1.89
C ALA A 106 -11.59 10.76 0.93
N THR A 107 -11.43 11.02 -0.36
CA THR A 107 -11.20 9.97 -1.35
C THR A 107 -9.73 9.52 -1.29
N PRO A 108 -9.45 8.22 -1.23
CA PRO A 108 -8.09 7.73 -1.40
C PRO A 108 -7.55 8.12 -2.78
N ASP A 109 -6.26 8.44 -2.85
CA ASP A 109 -5.54 8.49 -4.11
C ASP A 109 -5.34 7.06 -4.64
N VAL A 110 -5.00 6.14 -3.71
CA VAL A 110 -4.78 4.72 -3.99
C VAL A 110 -5.56 3.86 -2.98
N THR A 111 -6.25 2.84 -3.47
CA THR A 111 -6.80 1.75 -2.65
C THR A 111 -6.13 0.44 -3.05
N ILE A 112 -5.49 -0.26 -2.12
CA ILE A 112 -4.79 -1.52 -2.34
C ILE A 112 -5.57 -2.63 -1.64
N LYS A 113 -6.27 -3.47 -2.40
CA LYS A 113 -6.93 -4.66 -1.88
C LYS A 113 -5.91 -5.79 -1.73
N LEU A 114 -5.87 -6.42 -0.57
CA LEU A 114 -4.93 -7.49 -0.24
C LEU A 114 -5.69 -8.81 -0.16
N GLU A 115 -5.83 -9.51 -1.28
CA GLU A 115 -6.59 -10.76 -1.30
C GLU A 115 -5.96 -11.80 -0.37
N GLY A 116 -6.80 -12.59 0.31
CA GLY A 116 -6.35 -13.55 1.31
C GLY A 116 -5.87 -12.96 2.64
N ASN A 117 -5.82 -11.62 2.78
CA ASN A 117 -5.32 -10.97 3.99
C ASN A 117 -6.45 -10.30 4.79
N ASN A 118 -6.45 -10.55 6.10
CA ASN A 118 -7.36 -9.94 7.06
C ASN A 118 -6.58 -9.19 8.13
N TRP A 119 -6.59 -7.87 8.05
CA TRP A 119 -5.96 -6.93 8.97
C TRP A 119 -6.97 -6.23 9.89
N SER A 120 -8.19 -6.76 10.04
CA SER A 120 -9.23 -6.16 10.92
C SER A 120 -8.81 -6.04 12.38
N SER A 121 -7.89 -6.89 12.84
CA SER A 121 -7.28 -6.82 14.17
C SER A 121 -5.87 -6.20 14.18
N ALA A 122 -5.33 -5.85 13.01
CA ALA A 122 -4.01 -5.24 12.92
C ALA A 122 -4.07 -3.78 13.39
N ASN A 123 -3.04 -3.36 14.10
CA ASN A 123 -2.82 -1.94 14.40
C ASN A 123 -1.95 -1.34 13.29
N LEU A 124 -2.44 -0.30 12.62
CA LEU A 124 -1.69 0.41 11.57
C LEU A 124 -0.30 0.83 12.05
N HIS A 125 -0.18 1.32 13.29
CA HIS A 125 1.11 1.73 13.87
C HIS A 125 2.09 0.55 13.98
N ASN A 126 1.61 -0.68 14.19
CA ASN A 126 2.47 -1.85 14.22
C ASN A 126 2.90 -2.30 12.81
N LEU A 127 2.10 -2.00 11.78
CA LEU A 127 2.43 -2.33 10.39
C LEU A 127 3.53 -1.42 9.82
N ILE A 128 3.66 -0.20 10.34
CA ILE A 128 4.63 0.82 9.90
C ILE A 128 5.84 0.97 10.84
N ALA A 129 5.82 0.36 12.02
CA ALA A 129 6.87 0.51 13.03
C ALA A 129 7.93 -0.60 12.96
N GLY A 130 9.10 -0.31 13.54
CA GLY A 130 10.23 -1.22 13.62
C GLY A 130 11.29 -0.97 12.54
N SER A 131 12.38 -1.73 12.60
CA SER A 131 13.49 -1.62 11.64
C SER A 131 13.19 -2.25 10.27
N ASP A 132 12.18 -3.13 10.21
CA ASP A 132 11.70 -3.77 8.98
C ASP A 132 10.17 -3.88 9.01
N PRO A 133 9.45 -2.76 8.78
CA PRO A 133 8.00 -2.72 8.84
C PRO A 133 7.35 -3.35 7.61
N THR A 134 6.15 -3.93 7.76
CA THR A 134 5.34 -4.49 6.66
C THR A 134 4.97 -3.43 5.63
N ILE A 135 4.66 -2.22 6.09
CA ILE A 135 4.38 -1.04 5.26
C ILE A 135 5.51 -0.04 5.51
N LYS A 136 6.32 0.21 4.48
CA LYS A 136 7.40 1.18 4.53
C LYS A 136 6.85 2.56 4.19
N ILE A 137 7.09 3.50 5.08
CA ILE A 137 6.76 4.93 4.93
C ILE A 137 7.97 5.76 5.36
N ASP A 138 8.09 6.99 4.88
CA ASP A 138 9.20 7.86 5.25
C ASP A 138 8.74 8.86 6.30
N HIS A 139 8.96 8.52 7.57
CA HIS A 139 8.62 9.37 8.70
C HIS A 139 9.46 10.66 8.77
N ASN A 140 10.51 10.81 7.95
CA ASN A 140 11.57 11.81 8.10
C ASN A 140 11.59 12.87 6.99
N ASN A 141 10.44 13.22 6.39
CA ASN A 141 10.42 14.38 5.50
C ASN A 141 10.72 15.67 6.29
N SER A 142 12.00 16.05 6.27
CA SER A 142 12.61 17.21 6.89
C SER A 142 13.39 18.01 5.85
#